data_AF-A0A9Q6N780-F1
#
_entry.id   AF-A0A9Q6N780-F1
#
_cell.length_a   1.000
_cell.length_b   1.000
_cell.length_c   1.000
_cell.angle_alpha   90.00
_cell.angle_beta   90.00
_cell.angle_gamma   90.00
#
_symmetry.space_group_name_H-M   'P 1'
#
loop_
_entity.id
_entity.type
_entity.pdbx_description
1 polymer ?
#
loop_
_entity_poly.entity_id
_entity_poly.type
_entity_poly.pdbx_seq_one_letter_code
_entity_poly.pdbx_strand_id
1 'polypeptide(L)'
;MLPMRELWLRLHRWLALSLGLLLALLGLSGALLELKGPILRWEVGATMLQLAPGEHGTRLEQDAWIKAASDAYPQLHKVFGAAPPRQGFLESDNVIVFGALKERPGTGIAMIDPYNGAPRGFFVFEDLWLAKLVALHRSLLLPQAWGSTLVLVCGLVLLGSLGSGLYLWWPGRRSWWKAASLRPGSQGTRRLREWHNLAAAWLCLPLLLIAASGAWLARPELFGWLTTTPMAVKPLFSAAHGHLLLGTPGAWLAFLCGISLPLLYITGLLLWWRKRVARRAVQSFKETLHDTP
;
A
#
# COMPACT_ATOMS: atom_id res chain seq x y z
N MET A 1 -8.95 37.91 -7.11
CA MET A 1 -8.07 36.74 -6.90
C MET A 1 -8.43 36.09 -5.57
N LEU A 2 -8.55 34.75 -5.50
CA LEU A 2 -8.82 34.09 -4.21
C LEU A 2 -7.62 34.25 -3.28
N PRO A 3 -7.81 34.46 -1.97
CA PRO A 3 -6.70 34.44 -1.03
C PRO A 3 -6.03 33.06 -1.08
N MET A 4 -4.69 33.03 -1.08
CA MET A 4 -3.86 31.83 -1.30
C MET A 4 -4.33 30.62 -0.47
N ARG A 5 -4.67 30.84 0.80
CA ARG A 5 -5.17 29.81 1.71
C ARG A 5 -6.51 29.18 1.28
N GLU A 6 -7.43 29.97 0.72
CA GLU A 6 -8.71 29.45 0.22
C GLU A 6 -8.51 28.61 -1.06
N LEU A 7 -7.55 29.00 -1.91
CA LEU A 7 -7.17 28.20 -3.08
C LEU A 7 -6.65 26.82 -2.65
N TRP A 8 -5.68 26.77 -1.74
CA TRP A 8 -5.14 25.50 -1.24
C TRP A 8 -6.19 24.64 -0.54
N LEU A 9 -7.12 25.24 0.22
CA LEU A 9 -8.26 24.52 0.81
C LEU A 9 -9.19 23.92 -0.24
N ARG A 10 -9.41 24.61 -1.35
CA ARG A 10 -10.20 24.08 -2.47
C ARG A 10 -9.46 22.93 -3.16
N LEU A 11 -8.18 23.10 -3.46
CA LEU A 11 -7.34 22.08 -4.10
C LEU A 11 -7.28 20.82 -3.23
N HIS A 12 -6.86 20.93 -1.97
CA HIS A 12 -6.77 19.80 -1.03
C HIS A 12 -8.09 19.03 -0.97
N ARG A 13 -9.22 19.74 -0.83
CA ARG A 13 -10.54 19.13 -0.78
C ARG A 13 -10.92 18.40 -2.07
N TRP A 14 -10.70 19.02 -3.24
CA TRP A 14 -11.12 18.41 -4.50
C TRP A 14 -10.23 17.25 -4.92
N LEU A 15 -8.93 17.32 -4.62
CA LEU A 15 -8.01 16.18 -4.75
C LEU A 15 -8.49 15.00 -3.87
N ALA A 16 -8.79 15.29 -2.60
CA ALA A 16 -9.28 14.27 -1.67
C ALA A 16 -10.66 13.70 -2.04
N LEU A 17 -11.59 14.51 -2.56
CA LEU A 17 -12.93 14.01 -2.93
C LEU A 17 -12.92 13.23 -4.25
N SER A 18 -12.07 13.59 -5.21
CA SER A 18 -11.99 12.92 -6.52
C SER A 18 -11.30 11.57 -6.44
N LEU A 19 -10.12 11.52 -5.82
CA LEU A 19 -9.28 10.31 -5.79
C LEU A 19 -9.16 9.68 -4.40
N GLY A 20 -9.75 10.28 -3.35
CA GLY A 20 -9.57 9.78 -1.98
C GLY A 20 -10.09 8.37 -1.75
N LEU A 21 -11.11 7.91 -2.47
CA LEU A 21 -11.54 6.51 -2.40
C LEU A 21 -10.46 5.56 -2.94
N LEU A 22 -9.85 5.89 -4.08
CA LEU A 22 -8.75 5.10 -4.63
C LEU A 22 -7.55 5.11 -3.70
N LEU A 23 -7.20 6.27 -3.12
CA LEU A 23 -6.14 6.39 -2.13
C LEU A 23 -6.43 5.59 -0.85
N ALA A 24 -7.69 5.57 -0.40
CA ALA A 24 -8.14 4.76 0.72
C ALA A 24 -7.98 3.26 0.44
N LEU A 25 -8.35 2.81 -0.76
CA LEU A 25 -8.16 1.41 -1.19
C LEU A 25 -6.68 1.04 -1.32
N LEU A 26 -5.85 1.92 -1.89
CA LEU A 26 -4.40 1.72 -1.99
C LEU A 26 -3.74 1.66 -0.61
N GLY A 27 -4.12 2.56 0.30
CA GLY A 27 -3.63 2.56 1.67
C GLY A 27 -4.03 1.28 2.43
N LEU A 28 -5.30 0.89 2.34
CA LEU A 28 -5.80 -0.30 3.00
C LEU A 28 -5.15 -1.57 2.45
N SER A 29 -5.06 -1.69 1.13
CA SER A 29 -4.38 -2.83 0.49
C SER A 29 -2.89 -2.88 0.85
N GLY A 30 -2.21 -1.74 0.92
CA GLY A 30 -0.82 -1.66 1.35
C GLY A 30 -0.63 -2.13 2.80
N ALA A 31 -1.51 -1.69 3.72
CA ALA A 31 -1.49 -2.17 5.10
C ALA A 31 -1.72 -3.69 5.18
N LEU A 32 -2.66 -4.23 4.40
CA LEU A 32 -2.87 -5.67 4.36
C LEU A 32 -1.66 -6.44 3.79
N LEU A 33 -0.90 -5.85 2.87
CA LEU A 33 0.31 -6.47 2.31
C LEU A 33 1.46 -6.56 3.31
N GLU A 34 1.50 -5.74 4.36
CA GLU A 34 2.42 -5.94 5.49
C GLU A 34 2.12 -7.24 6.25
N LEU A 35 0.91 -7.81 6.07
CA LEU A 35 0.50 -9.10 6.60
C LEU A 35 0.61 -10.25 5.58
N LYS A 36 1.36 -10.07 4.48
CA LYS A 36 1.49 -11.08 3.41
C LYS A 36 1.90 -12.46 3.92
N GLY A 37 2.82 -12.55 4.89
CA GLY A 37 3.30 -13.82 5.45
C GLY A 37 2.20 -14.59 6.20
N PRO A 38 1.52 -13.96 7.18
CA PRO A 38 0.31 -14.52 7.79
C PRO A 38 -0.79 -14.90 6.79
N ILE A 39 -1.10 -14.03 5.81
CA ILE A 39 -2.13 -14.29 4.79
C ILE A 39 -1.76 -15.51 3.96
N LEU A 40 -0.53 -15.58 3.46
CA LEU A 40 -0.06 -16.73 2.69
C LEU A 40 -0.12 -18.03 3.51
N ARG A 41 0.34 -18.00 4.77
CA ARG A 41 0.26 -19.15 5.68
C ARG A 41 -1.17 -19.64 5.89
N TRP A 42 -2.13 -18.73 5.95
CA TRP A 42 -3.54 -19.07 6.06
C TRP A 42 -4.09 -19.68 4.76
N GLU A 43 -3.66 -19.18 3.59
CA GLU A 43 -4.15 -19.66 2.29
C GLU A 43 -3.57 -21.02 1.86
N VAL A 44 -2.26 -21.22 1.99
CA VAL A 44 -1.59 -22.43 1.48
C VAL A 44 -1.24 -23.43 2.59
N GLY A 45 -1.41 -23.04 3.86
CA GLY A 45 -1.10 -23.86 5.02
C GLY A 45 0.36 -23.74 5.48
N ALA A 46 0.57 -23.76 6.80
CA ALA A 46 1.90 -23.59 7.42
C ALA A 46 2.88 -24.71 7.03
N THR A 47 2.42 -25.95 6.90
CA THR A 47 3.25 -27.13 6.59
C THR A 47 3.93 -27.04 5.22
N MET A 48 3.32 -26.32 4.28
CA MET A 48 3.89 -26.12 2.93
C MET A 48 5.04 -25.11 2.94
N LEU A 49 4.97 -24.12 3.83
CA LEU A 49 5.93 -23.01 3.91
C LEU A 49 7.06 -23.26 4.91
N GLN A 50 6.78 -24.03 5.96
CA GLN A 50 7.74 -24.37 7.00
C GLN A 50 8.61 -25.55 6.57
N LEU A 51 9.87 -25.50 6.99
CA LEU A 51 10.82 -26.58 6.79
C LEU A 51 10.37 -27.82 7.59
N ALA A 52 10.54 -29.00 7.02
CA ALA A 52 10.21 -30.24 7.71
C ALA A 52 11.10 -30.40 8.97
N PRO A 53 10.53 -30.79 10.14
CA PRO A 53 11.34 -31.10 11.32
C PRO A 53 12.31 -32.25 11.05
N GLY A 54 13.54 -32.15 11.54
CA GLY A 54 14.56 -33.20 11.40
C GLY A 54 15.97 -32.62 11.34
N GLU A 55 16.96 -33.51 11.28
CA GLU A 55 18.34 -33.11 10.98
C GLU A 55 18.45 -32.73 9.49
N HIS A 56 19.08 -31.59 9.22
CA HIS A 56 19.27 -31.08 7.87
C HIS A 56 20.74 -31.17 7.49
N GLY A 57 21.02 -31.81 6.36
CA GLY A 57 22.37 -31.93 5.81
C GLY A 57 22.83 -30.66 5.10
N THR A 58 23.72 -30.83 4.13
CA THR A 58 24.09 -29.74 3.22
C THR A 58 22.92 -29.41 2.29
N ARG A 59 22.75 -28.11 2.03
CA ARG A 59 21.73 -27.62 1.10
C ARG A 59 22.06 -28.08 -0.32
N LEU A 60 21.05 -28.52 -1.06
CA LEU A 60 21.23 -28.88 -2.46
C LEU A 60 21.46 -27.65 -3.35
N GLU A 61 22.10 -27.87 -4.49
CA GLU A 61 22.27 -26.85 -5.53
C GLU A 61 20.95 -26.53 -6.23
N GLN A 62 20.89 -25.35 -6.84
CA GLN A 62 19.67 -24.83 -7.48
C GLN A 62 19.10 -25.77 -8.55
N ASP A 63 19.96 -26.41 -9.35
CA ASP A 63 19.56 -27.34 -10.41
C ASP A 63 18.86 -28.58 -9.86
N ALA A 64 19.27 -29.06 -8.67
CA ALA A 64 18.63 -30.18 -8.01
C ALA A 64 17.19 -29.83 -7.56
N TRP A 65 16.97 -28.61 -7.08
CA TRP A 65 15.61 -28.15 -6.74
C TRP A 65 14.70 -28.05 -7.96
N ILE A 66 15.22 -27.49 -9.05
CA ILE A 66 14.48 -27.35 -10.31
C ILE A 66 14.12 -28.72 -10.87
N LYS A 67 15.07 -29.67 -10.84
CA LYS A 67 14.81 -31.05 -11.26
C LYS A 67 13.75 -31.70 -10.38
N ALA A 68 13.87 -31.62 -9.06
CA ALA A 68 12.90 -32.20 -8.13
C ALA A 68 11.48 -31.63 -8.33
N ALA A 69 11.36 -30.31 -8.55
CA ALA A 69 10.08 -29.69 -8.86
C ALA A 69 9.50 -30.16 -10.20
N SER A 70 10.33 -30.27 -11.23
CA SER A 70 9.90 -30.72 -12.56
C SER A 70 9.44 -32.18 -12.55
N ASP A 71 10.15 -33.03 -11.79
CA ASP A 71 9.82 -34.45 -11.63
C ASP A 71 8.51 -34.63 -10.81
N ALA A 72 8.34 -33.85 -9.74
CA ALA A 72 7.18 -33.96 -8.84
C ALA A 72 5.90 -33.29 -9.38
N TYR A 73 6.03 -32.23 -10.20
CA TYR A 73 4.90 -31.43 -10.66
C TYR A 73 4.92 -31.24 -12.19
N PRO A 74 4.52 -32.26 -12.98
CA PRO A 74 4.55 -32.21 -14.45
C PRO A 74 3.71 -31.08 -15.08
N GLN A 75 2.75 -30.53 -14.33
CA GLN A 75 1.97 -29.36 -14.76
C GLN A 75 2.82 -28.06 -14.86
N LEU A 76 3.98 -28.00 -14.21
CA LEU A 76 4.93 -26.90 -14.27
C LEU A 76 5.84 -27.06 -15.50
N HIS A 77 5.38 -26.56 -16.66
CA HIS A 77 6.01 -26.87 -17.93
C HIS A 77 7.29 -26.06 -18.21
N LYS A 78 7.27 -24.76 -17.93
CA LYS A 78 8.40 -23.86 -18.21
C LYS A 78 8.85 -23.17 -16.93
N VAL A 79 9.86 -23.75 -16.28
CA VAL A 79 10.47 -23.17 -15.09
C VAL A 79 11.19 -21.88 -15.46
N PHE A 80 10.89 -20.81 -14.73
CA PHE A 80 11.53 -19.50 -14.86
C PHE A 80 12.72 -19.35 -13.93
N GLY A 81 12.69 -20.03 -12.78
CA GLY A 81 13.79 -20.05 -11.83
C GLY A 81 13.41 -20.67 -10.50
N ALA A 82 14.36 -20.63 -9.57
CA ALA A 82 14.18 -21.03 -8.19
C ALA A 82 14.73 -19.96 -7.25
N ALA A 83 14.07 -19.76 -6.11
CA ALA A 83 14.50 -18.85 -5.07
C ALA A 83 14.85 -19.65 -3.80
N PRO A 84 16.03 -19.42 -3.21
CA PRO A 84 16.41 -20.02 -1.94
C PRO A 84 15.42 -19.66 -0.80
N PRO A 85 15.47 -20.40 0.33
CA PRO A 85 14.68 -20.08 1.51
C PRO A 85 14.79 -18.60 1.89
N ARG A 86 13.64 -17.98 2.12
CA ARG A 86 13.48 -16.56 2.50
C ARG A 86 14.04 -15.52 1.52
N GLN A 87 14.41 -15.92 0.29
CA GLN A 87 14.90 -15.02 -0.75
C GLN A 87 13.93 -14.83 -1.92
N GLY A 88 12.80 -15.54 -1.92
CA GLY A 88 11.74 -15.40 -2.91
C GLY A 88 10.77 -14.25 -2.66
N PHE A 89 9.83 -14.05 -3.60
CA PHE A 89 8.74 -13.08 -3.45
C PHE A 89 7.74 -13.47 -2.33
N LEU A 90 7.67 -14.77 -2.02
CA LEU A 90 6.86 -15.33 -0.94
C LEU A 90 7.75 -15.73 0.24
N GLU A 91 7.26 -15.53 1.45
CA GLU A 91 7.97 -15.94 2.67
C GLU A 91 7.82 -17.44 2.88
N SER A 92 8.93 -18.17 2.75
CA SER A 92 8.99 -19.63 2.87
C SER A 92 10.36 -20.06 3.40
N ASP A 93 10.38 -21.05 4.28
CA ASP A 93 11.60 -21.77 4.71
C ASP A 93 11.99 -22.86 3.70
N ASN A 94 11.06 -23.25 2.83
CA ASN A 94 11.30 -24.12 1.67
C ASN A 94 11.71 -23.30 0.43
N VAL A 95 12.35 -23.98 -0.53
CA VAL A 95 12.69 -23.42 -1.84
C VAL A 95 11.44 -23.19 -2.66
N ILE A 96 11.40 -22.07 -3.38
CA ILE A 96 10.32 -21.75 -4.31
C ILE A 96 10.84 -21.97 -5.73
N VAL A 97 10.29 -22.96 -6.44
CA VAL A 97 10.49 -23.12 -7.89
C VAL A 97 9.25 -22.61 -8.60
N PHE A 98 9.40 -21.72 -9.58
CA PHE A 98 8.26 -21.07 -10.22
C PHE A 98 8.38 -21.07 -11.75
N GLY A 99 7.23 -21.10 -12.42
CA GLY A 99 7.17 -21.29 -13.87
C GLY A 99 5.77 -21.21 -14.45
N ALA A 100 5.68 -21.27 -15.78
CA ALA A 100 4.39 -21.33 -16.46
C ALA A 100 3.77 -22.73 -16.39
N LEU A 101 2.44 -22.74 -16.30
CA LEU A 101 1.63 -23.95 -16.34
C LEU A 101 1.40 -24.42 -17.78
N LYS A 102 1.19 -25.73 -17.95
CA LYS A 102 0.92 -26.34 -19.26
C LYS A 102 -0.49 -26.04 -19.79
N GLU A 103 -1.49 -26.12 -18.93
CA GLU A 103 -2.90 -26.21 -19.33
C GLU A 103 -3.69 -24.91 -19.21
N ARG A 104 -3.16 -23.93 -18.47
CA ARG A 104 -3.83 -22.64 -18.25
C ARG A 104 -2.82 -21.51 -18.05
N PRO A 105 -3.18 -20.25 -18.32
CA PRO A 105 -2.32 -19.12 -17.98
C PRO A 105 -2.18 -19.00 -16.46
N GLY A 106 -0.97 -18.71 -16.00
CA GLY A 106 -0.65 -18.51 -14.58
C GLY A 106 0.75 -18.96 -14.23
N THR A 107 1.15 -18.62 -13.01
CA THR A 107 2.46 -18.93 -12.44
C THR A 107 2.28 -20.04 -11.41
N GLY A 108 2.73 -21.24 -11.76
CA GLY A 108 2.83 -22.35 -10.80
C GLY A 108 3.97 -22.11 -9.84
N ILE A 109 3.73 -22.37 -8.56
CA ILE A 109 4.71 -22.29 -7.47
C ILE A 109 4.83 -23.67 -6.84
N ALA A 110 6.00 -24.28 -6.97
CA ALA A 110 6.37 -25.53 -6.32
C ALA A 110 7.25 -25.23 -5.09
N MET A 111 6.83 -25.74 -3.94
CA MET A 111 7.59 -25.70 -2.70
C MET A 111 8.39 -27.00 -2.57
N ILE A 112 9.71 -26.87 -2.48
CA ILE A 112 10.66 -27.99 -2.42
C ILE A 112 11.51 -27.87 -1.17
N ASP A 113 11.74 -29.00 -0.49
CA ASP A 113 12.66 -29.06 0.64
C ASP A 113 14.10 -28.76 0.17
N PRO A 114 14.79 -27.77 0.75
CA PRO A 114 16.11 -27.35 0.29
C PRO A 114 17.22 -28.41 0.43
N TYR A 115 17.04 -29.42 1.28
CA TYR A 115 18.10 -30.36 1.67
C TYR A 115 17.96 -31.73 1.02
N ASN A 116 16.74 -32.22 0.84
CA ASN A 116 16.50 -33.55 0.25
C ASN A 116 15.68 -33.51 -1.05
N GLY A 117 15.22 -32.32 -1.47
CA GLY A 117 14.43 -32.16 -2.70
C GLY A 117 12.99 -32.69 -2.59
N ALA A 118 12.51 -33.03 -1.39
CA ALA A 118 11.17 -33.55 -1.20
C ALA A 118 10.11 -32.51 -1.58
N PRO A 119 9.06 -32.90 -2.32
CA PRO A 119 7.95 -32.01 -2.64
C PRO A 119 7.16 -31.66 -1.37
N ARG A 120 6.96 -30.36 -1.13
CA ARG A 120 6.24 -29.83 0.05
C ARG A 120 4.85 -29.32 -0.30
N GLY A 121 4.66 -28.84 -1.52
CA GLY A 121 3.35 -28.52 -2.06
C GLY A 121 3.44 -27.72 -3.35
N PHE A 122 2.28 -27.52 -3.97
CA PHE A 122 2.14 -26.81 -5.23
C PHE A 122 0.86 -26.00 -5.24
N PHE A 123 0.92 -24.78 -5.76
CA PHE A 123 -0.25 -23.93 -5.98
C PHE A 123 0.00 -22.98 -7.14
N VAL A 124 -1.06 -22.34 -7.61
CA VAL A 124 -0.98 -21.30 -8.65
C VAL A 124 -1.13 -19.94 -7.99
N PHE A 125 -0.17 -19.06 -8.23
CA PHE A 125 -0.08 -17.78 -7.53
C PHE A 125 -1.34 -16.93 -7.74
N GLU A 126 -1.85 -16.85 -8.97
CA GLU A 126 -2.98 -16.00 -9.34
C GLU A 126 -4.32 -16.44 -8.71
N ASP A 127 -4.42 -17.69 -8.23
CA ASP A 127 -5.62 -18.15 -7.53
C ASP A 127 -5.71 -17.58 -6.10
N LEU A 128 -4.58 -17.16 -5.53
CA LEU A 128 -4.48 -16.66 -4.15
C LEU A 128 -5.19 -15.32 -3.96
N TRP A 129 -5.79 -15.14 -2.78
CA TRP A 129 -6.24 -13.84 -2.30
C TRP A 129 -5.09 -12.85 -2.18
N LEU A 130 -3.91 -13.31 -1.74
CA LEU A 130 -2.70 -12.51 -1.72
C LEU A 130 -2.35 -11.94 -3.11
N ALA A 131 -2.46 -12.73 -4.17
CA ALA A 131 -2.18 -12.24 -5.53
C ALA A 131 -3.18 -11.17 -5.99
N LYS A 132 -4.47 -11.37 -5.67
CA LYS A 132 -5.51 -10.34 -5.92
C LYS A 132 -5.23 -9.07 -5.12
N LEU A 133 -4.79 -9.19 -3.87
CA LEU A 133 -4.42 -8.05 -3.03
C LEU A 133 -3.20 -7.29 -3.59
N VAL A 134 -2.18 -8.01 -4.06
CA VAL A 134 -1.02 -7.43 -4.75
C VAL A 134 -1.45 -6.70 -6.03
N ALA A 135 -2.33 -7.30 -6.83
CA ALA A 135 -2.86 -6.69 -8.05
C ALA A 135 -3.71 -5.43 -7.75
N LEU A 136 -4.51 -5.44 -6.67
CA LEU A 136 -5.24 -4.25 -6.22
C LEU A 136 -4.28 -3.11 -5.86
N HIS A 137 -3.22 -3.40 -5.11
CA HIS A 137 -2.29 -2.36 -4.66
C HIS A 137 -1.39 -1.83 -5.79
N ARG A 138 -0.94 -2.69 -6.70
CA ARG A 138 0.03 -2.32 -7.75
C ARG A 138 -0.60 -1.84 -9.05
N SER A 139 -1.84 -2.23 -9.33
CA SER A 139 -2.52 -1.88 -10.58
C SER A 139 -4.02 -1.65 -10.43
N LEU A 140 -4.57 -1.58 -9.21
CA LEU A 140 -6.01 -1.41 -8.96
C LEU A 140 -6.87 -2.50 -9.61
N LEU A 141 -6.33 -3.74 -9.71
CA LEU A 141 -6.95 -4.87 -10.43
C LEU A 141 -7.14 -4.62 -11.94
N LEU A 142 -6.56 -3.54 -12.48
CA LEU A 142 -6.56 -3.24 -13.91
C LEU A 142 -5.36 -3.90 -14.59
N PRO A 143 -5.39 -4.04 -15.92
CA PRO A 143 -4.23 -4.46 -16.69
C PRO A 143 -3.02 -3.58 -16.39
N GLN A 144 -1.84 -4.20 -16.24
CA GLN A 144 -0.62 -3.57 -15.75
C GLN A 144 -0.25 -2.26 -16.49
N ALA A 145 -0.48 -2.20 -17.81
CA ALA A 145 -0.18 -1.02 -18.64
C ALA A 145 -0.95 0.25 -18.19
N TRP A 146 -2.21 0.09 -17.77
CA TRP A 146 -3.07 1.19 -17.36
C TRP A 146 -3.06 1.38 -15.84
N GLY A 147 -3.15 0.28 -15.11
CA GLY A 147 -3.26 0.29 -13.66
C GLY A 147 -2.07 0.92 -12.97
N SER A 148 -0.85 0.60 -13.40
CA SER A 148 0.38 1.18 -12.84
C SER A 148 0.45 2.70 -13.04
N THR A 149 0.01 3.19 -14.21
CA THR A 149 -0.08 4.63 -14.50
C THR A 149 -1.08 5.32 -13.59
N LEU A 150 -2.23 4.71 -13.35
CA LEU A 150 -3.25 5.25 -12.44
C LEU A 150 -2.73 5.28 -11.00
N VAL A 151 -2.03 4.24 -10.55
CA VAL A 151 -1.39 4.21 -9.22
C VAL A 151 -0.33 5.31 -9.09
N LEU A 152 0.48 5.57 -10.13
CA LEU A 152 1.39 6.72 -10.16
C LEU A 152 0.63 8.05 -9.98
N VAL A 153 -0.44 8.28 -10.75
CA VAL A 153 -1.26 9.51 -10.64
C VAL A 153 -1.84 9.65 -9.24
N CYS A 154 -2.36 8.56 -8.67
CA CYS A 154 -2.80 8.53 -7.27
C CYS A 154 -1.67 8.93 -6.31
N GLY A 155 -0.47 8.36 -6.46
CA GLY A 155 0.70 8.72 -5.65
C GLY A 155 1.06 10.20 -5.74
N LEU A 156 1.09 10.78 -6.94
CA LEU A 156 1.34 12.21 -7.16
C LEU A 156 0.25 13.10 -6.54
N VAL A 157 -1.01 12.70 -6.65
CA VAL A 157 -2.14 13.40 -6.04
C VAL A 157 -2.06 13.35 -4.51
N LEU A 158 -1.65 12.21 -3.95
CA LEU A 158 -1.42 12.08 -2.51
C LEU A 158 -0.28 13.00 -2.06
N LEU A 159 0.83 13.06 -2.79
CA LEU A 159 1.93 14.00 -2.51
C LEU A 159 1.46 15.47 -2.52
N GLY A 160 0.69 15.87 -3.54
CA GLY A 160 0.11 17.21 -3.61
C GLY A 160 -0.90 17.49 -2.49
N SER A 161 -1.69 16.48 -2.11
CA SER A 161 -2.63 16.57 -0.99
C SER A 161 -1.91 16.72 0.35
N LEU A 162 -0.82 15.98 0.58
CA LEU A 162 0.02 16.10 1.77
C LEU A 162 0.72 17.45 1.83
N GLY A 163 1.30 17.93 0.73
CA GLY A 163 1.94 19.25 0.65
C GLY A 163 0.95 20.39 0.92
N SER A 164 -0.24 20.33 0.32
CA SER A 164 -1.30 21.31 0.59
C SER A 164 -1.84 21.21 2.02
N GLY A 165 -1.99 20.01 2.57
CA GLY A 165 -2.41 19.79 3.96
C GLY A 165 -1.41 20.35 4.96
N LEU A 166 -0.11 20.11 4.73
CA LEU A 166 0.98 20.64 5.55
C LEU A 166 1.00 22.17 5.53
N TYR A 167 0.86 22.79 4.35
CA TYR A 167 0.75 24.24 4.21
C TYR A 167 -0.44 24.81 5.00
N LEU A 168 -1.59 24.15 4.92
CA LEU A 168 -2.82 24.59 5.59
C LEU A 168 -2.81 24.40 7.12
N TRP A 169 -2.11 23.36 7.58
CA TRP A 169 -1.93 23.06 9.00
C TRP A 169 -0.85 23.94 9.65
N TRP A 170 0.17 24.34 8.90
CA TRP A 170 1.36 25.00 9.43
C TRP A 170 1.04 26.18 10.37
N PRO A 171 1.34 26.06 11.69
CA PRO A 171 0.97 27.05 12.69
C PRO A 171 1.96 28.23 12.80
N GLY A 172 3.02 28.24 11.97
CA GLY A 172 4.11 29.21 12.07
C GLY A 172 5.08 28.93 13.23
N ARG A 173 6.02 29.86 13.47
CA ARG A 173 7.18 29.67 14.37
C ARG A 173 6.88 29.66 15.88
N ARG A 174 5.73 30.14 16.35
CA ARG A 174 5.50 30.43 17.78
C ARG A 174 4.68 29.40 18.57
N SER A 175 4.10 28.36 17.96
CA SER A 175 3.24 27.44 18.73
C SER A 175 3.00 26.07 18.12
N TRP A 176 4.02 25.46 17.51
CA TRP A 176 3.85 24.16 16.87
C TRP A 176 3.35 23.07 17.83
N TRP A 177 3.88 23.02 19.07
CA TRP A 177 3.42 22.08 20.10
C TRP A 177 1.96 22.29 20.51
N LYS A 178 1.47 23.53 20.58
CA LYS A 178 0.04 23.82 20.87
C LYS A 178 -0.88 23.51 19.69
N ALA A 179 -0.36 23.48 18.48
CA ALA A 179 -1.09 23.10 17.27
C ALA A 179 -1.08 21.58 17.03
N ALA A 180 -0.08 20.89 17.58
CA ALA A 180 0.08 19.44 17.54
C ALA A 180 -0.62 18.72 18.72
N SER A 181 -1.38 19.43 19.56
CA SER A 181 -2.12 18.88 20.68
C SER A 181 -3.64 19.03 20.52
N LEU A 182 -4.39 18.08 21.13
CA LEU A 182 -5.85 18.16 21.20
C LEU A 182 -6.27 19.25 22.19
N ARG A 183 -7.30 20.01 21.83
CA ARG A 183 -7.87 21.02 22.73
C ARG A 183 -8.87 20.34 23.68
N PRO A 184 -8.72 20.47 25.01
CA PRO A 184 -9.70 19.95 25.96
C PRO A 184 -11.08 20.52 25.66
N GLY A 185 -12.11 19.65 25.65
CA GLY A 185 -13.51 20.06 25.46
C GLY A 185 -13.97 20.25 24.01
N SER A 186 -13.17 19.92 22.99
CA SER A 186 -13.67 19.95 21.60
C SER A 186 -14.72 18.86 21.37
N GLN A 187 -15.86 19.20 20.77
CA GLN A 187 -16.96 18.27 20.51
C GLN A 187 -17.42 18.31 19.04
N GLY A 188 -18.10 17.26 18.60
CA GLY A 188 -18.74 17.16 17.27
C GLY A 188 -17.77 17.40 16.09
N THR A 189 -18.19 18.24 15.15
CA THR A 189 -17.44 18.56 13.91
C THR A 189 -16.09 19.22 14.20
N ARG A 190 -15.94 19.93 15.32
CA ARG A 190 -14.66 20.52 15.70
C ARG A 190 -13.65 19.43 16.10
N ARG A 191 -14.05 18.48 16.95
CA ARG A 191 -13.21 17.35 17.37
C ARG A 191 -12.79 16.49 16.19
N LEU A 192 -13.71 16.19 15.27
CA LEU A 192 -13.42 15.43 14.05
C LEU A 192 -12.33 16.10 13.19
N ARG A 193 -12.40 17.42 13.04
CA ARG A 193 -11.40 18.21 12.31
C ARG A 193 -10.07 18.28 13.03
N GLU A 194 -10.07 18.39 14.35
CA GLU A 194 -8.84 18.33 15.15
C GLU A 194 -8.15 16.97 14.97
N TRP A 195 -8.88 15.85 15.04
CA TRP A 195 -8.34 14.52 14.77
C TRP A 195 -7.80 14.34 13.35
N HIS A 196 -8.56 14.78 12.34
CA HIS A 196 -8.12 14.72 10.94
C HIS A 196 -6.80 15.49 10.74
N ASN A 197 -6.73 16.71 11.29
CA ASN A 197 -5.54 17.56 11.18
C ASN A 197 -4.35 16.98 11.93
N LEU A 198 -4.54 16.46 13.15
CA LEU A 198 -3.46 15.88 13.94
C LEU A 198 -2.93 14.59 13.30
N ALA A 199 -3.82 13.68 12.89
CA ALA A 199 -3.42 12.46 12.21
C ALA A 199 -2.63 12.77 10.93
N ALA A 200 -3.14 13.68 10.11
CA ALA A 200 -2.45 14.10 8.88
C ALA A 200 -1.09 14.77 9.18
N ALA A 201 -1.00 15.60 10.22
CA ALA A 201 0.25 16.28 10.58
C ALA A 201 1.31 15.30 11.11
N TRP A 202 0.95 14.42 12.05
CA TRP A 202 1.87 13.45 12.65
C TRP A 202 2.33 12.38 11.65
N LEU A 203 1.45 11.97 10.73
CA LEU A 203 1.78 10.97 9.71
C LEU A 203 2.28 11.59 8.40
N CYS A 204 2.41 12.92 8.32
CA CYS A 204 2.76 13.61 7.07
C CYS A 204 4.10 13.10 6.50
N LEU A 205 5.15 13.06 7.32
CA LEU A 205 6.47 12.63 6.89
C LEU A 205 6.52 11.17 6.42
N PRO A 206 6.06 10.16 7.19
CA PRO A 206 6.07 8.79 6.70
C PRO A 206 5.15 8.59 5.49
N LEU A 207 3.97 9.24 5.44
CA LEU A 207 3.10 9.19 4.26
C LEU A 207 3.76 9.81 3.02
N LEU A 208 4.53 10.90 3.17
CA LEU A 208 5.29 11.49 2.06
C LEU A 208 6.33 10.50 1.52
N LEU A 209 7.08 9.83 2.39
CA LEU A 209 8.08 8.85 1.99
C LEU A 209 7.44 7.63 1.30
N ILE A 210 6.34 7.11 1.84
CA ILE A 210 5.59 5.98 1.26
C ILE A 210 4.99 6.38 -0.09
N ALA A 211 4.38 7.57 -0.18
CA ALA A 211 3.77 8.05 -1.42
C ALA A 211 4.82 8.32 -2.51
N ALA A 212 5.96 8.92 -2.16
CA ALA A 212 7.05 9.19 -3.11
C ALA A 212 7.68 7.89 -3.62
N SER A 213 8.00 6.97 -2.70
CA SER A 213 8.56 5.67 -3.08
C SER A 213 7.56 4.81 -3.88
N GLY A 214 6.28 4.82 -3.51
CA GLY A 214 5.21 4.11 -4.22
C GLY A 214 4.95 4.68 -5.62
N ALA A 215 4.93 6.01 -5.75
CA ALA A 215 4.82 6.68 -7.05
C ALA A 215 5.98 6.29 -7.97
N TRP A 216 7.21 6.27 -7.44
CA TRP A 216 8.37 5.81 -8.19
C TRP A 216 8.26 4.33 -8.59
N LEU A 217 7.87 3.45 -7.66
CA LEU A 217 7.72 2.00 -7.90
C LEU A 217 6.63 1.66 -8.92
N ALA A 218 5.64 2.53 -9.10
CA ALA A 218 4.55 2.32 -10.04
C ALA A 218 5.05 2.37 -11.50
N ARG A 219 5.95 3.30 -11.85
CA ARG A 219 6.49 3.48 -13.21
C ARG A 219 7.98 3.90 -13.17
N PRO A 220 8.92 3.04 -12.73
CA PRO A 220 10.33 3.41 -12.55
C PRO A 220 11.00 3.97 -13.82
N GLU A 221 10.58 3.51 -14.99
CA GLU A 221 11.10 3.92 -16.28
C GLU A 221 10.88 5.42 -16.60
N LEU A 222 9.86 6.05 -15.99
CA LEU A 222 9.62 7.48 -16.14
C LEU A 222 10.62 8.33 -15.34
N PHE A 223 11.38 7.72 -14.43
CA PHE A 223 12.34 8.36 -13.55
C PHE A 223 13.79 8.03 -13.90
N GLY A 224 14.06 7.58 -15.14
CA GLY A 224 15.42 7.29 -15.62
C GLY A 224 16.39 8.47 -15.54
N TRP A 225 15.88 9.71 -15.49
CA TRP A 225 16.68 10.92 -15.26
C TRP A 225 17.21 11.05 -13.83
N LEU A 226 16.55 10.40 -12.85
CA LEU A 226 16.92 10.46 -11.44
C LEU A 226 18.00 9.42 -11.09
N THR A 227 18.03 8.30 -11.82
CA THR A 227 18.94 7.18 -11.57
C THR A 227 19.42 6.58 -12.87
N THR A 228 20.73 6.48 -13.06
CA THR A 228 21.36 5.89 -14.26
C THR A 228 21.01 4.41 -14.45
N THR A 229 20.62 3.71 -13.37
CA THR A 229 20.16 2.30 -13.39
C THR A 229 18.93 2.08 -12.49
N PRO A 230 17.70 2.37 -12.96
CA PRO A 230 16.48 2.24 -12.15
C PRO A 230 16.29 0.86 -11.49
N MET A 231 16.74 -0.22 -12.13
CA MET A 231 16.65 -1.57 -11.55
C MET A 231 17.59 -1.81 -10.38
N ALA A 232 18.74 -1.13 -10.31
CA ALA A 232 19.69 -1.29 -9.22
C ALA A 232 19.16 -0.67 -7.91
N VAL A 233 18.38 0.41 -8.00
CA VAL A 233 17.83 1.12 -6.83
C VAL A 233 16.44 0.60 -6.42
N LYS A 234 15.80 -0.24 -7.24
CA LYS A 234 14.45 -0.76 -6.96
C LYS A 234 14.32 -1.41 -5.57
N PRO A 235 15.29 -2.22 -5.08
CA PRO A 235 15.23 -2.77 -3.72
C PRO A 235 15.19 -1.68 -2.64
N LEU A 236 15.95 -0.60 -2.80
CA LEU A 236 15.95 0.54 -1.88
C LEU A 236 14.58 1.22 -1.82
N PHE A 237 13.97 1.50 -2.97
CA PHE A 237 12.63 2.10 -3.02
C PHE A 237 11.56 1.16 -2.49
N SER A 238 11.65 -0.14 -2.79
CA SER A 238 10.77 -1.15 -2.21
C SER A 238 10.88 -1.17 -0.68
N ALA A 239 12.10 -1.04 -0.16
CA ALA A 239 12.34 -1.03 1.27
C ALA A 239 11.88 0.25 1.96
N ALA A 240 12.02 1.40 1.30
CA ALA A 240 11.47 2.66 1.75
C ALA A 240 9.92 2.65 1.76
N HIS A 241 9.31 1.97 0.79
CA HIS A 241 7.85 1.93 0.66
C HIS A 241 7.18 1.03 1.72
N GLY A 242 7.66 -0.20 1.89
CA GLY A 242 7.04 -1.15 2.82
C GLY A 242 7.51 -0.98 4.27
N HIS A 243 8.77 -0.61 4.48
CA HIS A 243 9.37 -0.60 5.82
C HIS A 243 10.16 0.66 6.13
N LEU A 244 10.00 1.73 5.34
CA LEU A 244 10.61 3.05 5.60
C LEU A 244 12.14 3.00 5.82
N LEU A 245 12.82 1.95 5.35
CA LEU A 245 14.23 1.65 5.65
C LEU A 245 14.56 1.41 7.14
N LEU A 246 13.53 1.22 7.97
CA LEU A 246 13.66 1.01 9.42
C LEU A 246 13.40 -0.45 9.84
N GLY A 247 13.21 -1.37 8.88
CA GLY A 247 12.88 -2.77 9.17
C GLY A 247 11.50 -2.93 9.80
N THR A 248 11.38 -3.80 10.81
CA THR A 248 10.10 -4.13 11.47
C THR A 248 9.40 -2.93 12.11
N PRO A 249 10.07 -2.01 12.85
CA PRO A 249 9.43 -0.78 13.30
C PRO A 249 8.82 0.05 12.16
N GLY A 250 9.53 0.14 11.03
CA GLY A 250 9.06 0.85 9.85
C GLY A 250 7.88 0.17 9.16
N ALA A 251 7.85 -1.17 9.14
CA ALA A 251 6.70 -1.95 8.65
C ALA A 251 5.43 -1.64 9.46
N TRP A 252 5.51 -1.60 10.79
CA TRP A 252 4.39 -1.21 11.64
C TRP A 252 3.94 0.24 11.39
N LEU A 253 4.89 1.16 11.16
CA LEU A 253 4.56 2.53 10.82
C LEU A 253 3.90 2.64 9.44
N ALA A 254 4.36 1.88 8.45
CA ALA A 254 3.75 1.80 7.12
C ALA A 254 2.34 1.21 7.17
N PHE A 255 2.14 0.15 7.96
CA PHE A 255 0.83 -0.42 8.26
C PHE A 255 -0.14 0.63 8.84
N LEU A 256 0.29 1.38 9.85
CA LEU A 256 -0.50 2.46 10.44
C LEU A 256 -0.80 3.58 9.44
N CYS A 257 0.18 3.94 8.60
CA CYS A 257 -0.02 4.91 7.52
C CYS A 257 -1.06 4.42 6.50
N GLY A 258 -1.01 3.14 6.11
CA GLY A 258 -1.96 2.54 5.19
C GLY A 258 -3.39 2.56 5.73
N ILE A 259 -3.59 2.23 7.01
CA ILE A 259 -4.90 2.34 7.69
C ILE A 259 -5.32 3.81 7.87
N SER A 260 -4.39 4.74 8.04
CA SER A 260 -4.73 6.14 8.21
C SER A 260 -5.38 6.77 6.97
N LEU A 261 -5.05 6.30 5.76
CA LEU A 261 -5.60 6.84 4.52
C LEU A 261 -7.13 6.71 4.38
N PRO A 262 -7.76 5.52 4.59
CA PRO A 262 -9.21 5.42 4.63
C PRO A 262 -9.82 6.25 5.76
N LEU A 263 -9.18 6.32 6.94
CA LEU A 263 -9.68 7.16 8.05
C LEU A 263 -9.66 8.65 7.69
N LEU A 264 -8.57 9.15 7.10
CA LEU A 264 -8.45 10.53 6.63
C LEU A 264 -9.48 10.82 5.53
N TYR A 265 -9.71 9.88 4.61
CA TYR A 265 -10.74 10.03 3.59
C TYR A 265 -12.15 10.12 4.20
N ILE A 266 -12.52 9.18 5.08
CA ILE A 266 -13.83 9.16 5.74
C ILE A 266 -14.05 10.43 6.58
N THR A 267 -13.07 10.79 7.41
CA THR A 267 -13.18 12.00 8.24
C THR A 267 -13.26 13.27 7.39
N GLY A 268 -12.50 13.38 6.30
CA GLY A 268 -12.59 14.48 5.34
C GLY A 268 -13.94 14.57 4.64
N LEU A 269 -14.48 13.43 4.19
CA LEU A 269 -15.80 13.32 3.56
C LEU A 269 -16.92 13.74 4.52
N LEU A 270 -16.87 13.27 5.77
CA LEU A 270 -17.81 13.64 6.82
C LEU A 270 -17.77 15.15 7.12
N LEU A 271 -16.58 15.74 7.21
CA LEU A 271 -16.41 17.19 7.42
C LEU A 271 -17.00 17.99 6.26
N TRP A 272 -16.76 17.56 5.02
CA TRP A 272 -17.34 18.18 3.84
C TRP A 272 -18.87 18.08 3.83
N TRP A 273 -19.40 16.88 4.07
CA TRP A 273 -20.83 16.61 4.09
C TRP A 273 -21.56 17.46 5.15
N ARG A 274 -21.08 17.43 6.40
CA ARG A 274 -21.66 18.21 7.50
C ARG A 274 -21.64 19.72 7.22
N LYS A 275 -20.55 20.23 6.63
CA LYS A 275 -20.46 21.64 6.23
C LYS A 275 -21.45 21.99 5.12
N ARG A 276 -21.70 21.08 4.17
CA ARG A 276 -22.68 21.28 3.09
C ARG A 276 -24.11 21.32 3.64
N VAL A 277 -24.46 20.40 4.53
CA VAL A 277 -25.77 20.35 5.19
C VAL A 277 -26.02 21.64 5.99
N ALA A 278 -25.05 22.07 6.80
CA ALA A 278 -25.19 23.31 7.57
C ALA A 278 -25.39 24.56 6.69
N ARG A 279 -24.67 24.64 5.56
CA ARG A 279 -24.86 25.74 4.59
C ARG A 279 -26.26 25.74 3.97
N ARG A 280 -26.78 24.57 3.61
CA ARG A 280 -28.14 24.42 3.06
C ARG A 280 -29.20 24.80 4.08
N ALA A 281 -29.06 24.39 5.34
CA ALA A 281 -29.98 24.74 6.41
C ALA A 281 -30.04 26.26 6.65
N VAL A 282 -28.88 26.93 6.70
CA VAL A 282 -28.82 28.40 6.82
C VAL A 282 -29.43 29.10 5.61
N GLN A 283 -29.23 28.57 4.41
CA GLN A 283 -29.80 29.16 3.20
C GLN A 283 -31.33 29.00 3.14
N SER A 284 -31.85 27.82 3.44
CA SER A 284 -33.29 27.56 3.55
C SER A 284 -33.95 28.45 4.61
N PHE A 285 -33.30 28.64 5.77
CA PHE A 285 -33.80 29.55 6.81
C PHE A 285 -33.87 31.02 6.34
N LYS A 286 -32.88 31.47 5.56
CA LYS A 286 -32.89 32.83 4.99
C LYS A 286 -33.99 33.00 3.95
N GLU A 287 -34.23 32.00 3.12
CA GLU A 287 -35.31 32.01 2.12
C GLU A 287 -36.68 32.11 2.83
N THR A 288 -36.92 31.33 3.90
CA THR A 288 -38.16 31.43 4.68
C THR A 288 -38.39 32.76 5.39
N LEU A 289 -37.32 33.48 5.78
CA LEU A 289 -37.45 34.82 6.39
C LEU A 289 -37.73 35.92 5.36
N HIS A 290 -37.34 35.72 4.10
CA HIS A 290 -37.62 36.67 3.02
C HIS A 290 -39.02 36.49 2.41
N ASP A 291 -39.65 35.33 2.58
CA ASP A 291 -40.99 35.01 2.09
C ASP A 291 -42.12 35.27 3.11
N THR A 292 -41.82 35.78 4.32
CA THR A 292 -42.85 36.27 5.25
C THR A 292 -43.28 37.70 4.88
N PRO A 293 -44.54 37.93 4.46
CA PRO A 293 -45.06 39.23 4.04
C PRO A 293 -45.20 40.25 5.18
#